data_AF-A0A2S2QTV0-F1
#
_entry.id   AF-A0A2S2QTV0-F1
#
_cell.length_a   1.000
_cell.length_b   1.000
_cell.length_c   1.000
_cell.angle_alpha   90.00
_cell.angle_beta   90.00
_cell.angle_gamma   90.00
#
_symmetry.space_group_name_H-M   'P 1'
#
loop_
_entity.id
_entity.type
_entity.pdbx_description
1 polymer ?
#
loop_
_entity_poly.entity_id
_entity_poly.type
_entity_poly.pdbx_seq_one_letter_code
_entity_poly.pdbx_strand_id
1 'polypeptide(L)'
;MADASMITRMAVNLLIRQTNSKPFIEQTAKEFMFGYKSVLVTIGNKFLPSWIAFDKLGLIDRMYEFTGDSATVYTGEDDVKKSGIIENYNTRPYLPQWPAAPCNTVTGASDGTKFPSMLSPDDTPMFFRKSLCRSMPMVRTTDMMIHNGLKVYKYIFKNGTLDNGAENPENKCFCRKNKCLTSGLVDVTDCYYGFPIALSYPHFYKADESLVNAVGGLNPNQEQHETYFFINPLTGLPTQLYVRMQINLALGDISNMANTERCSNVVIPLVWTEIGFERLPDYMLTKFFVYLRVG
;
A
#
# COMPACT_ATOMS: atom_id res chain seq x y z
N MET A 1 2.81 -18.97 -9.45
CA MET A 1 3.55 -20.18 -9.87
C MET A 1 4.02 -21.06 -8.71
N ALA A 2 4.49 -20.49 -7.59
CA ALA A 2 4.91 -21.27 -6.42
C ALA A 2 3.81 -22.21 -5.85
N ASP A 3 2.53 -21.85 -5.94
CA ASP A 3 1.43 -22.74 -5.53
C ASP A 3 0.75 -23.48 -6.72
N ALA A 4 1.29 -23.38 -7.94
CA ALA A 4 0.67 -23.95 -9.14
C ALA A 4 0.97 -25.44 -9.31
N SER A 5 0.05 -26.17 -9.96
CA SER A 5 0.20 -27.60 -10.26
C SER A 5 1.42 -27.88 -11.14
N MET A 6 1.94 -29.12 -11.08
CA MET A 6 3.08 -29.55 -11.90
C MET A 6 2.82 -29.38 -13.40
N ILE A 7 1.61 -29.70 -13.86
CA ILE A 7 1.20 -29.56 -15.27
C ILE A 7 1.22 -28.08 -15.68
N THR A 8 0.67 -27.19 -14.85
CA THR A 8 0.69 -25.74 -15.11
C THR A 8 2.13 -25.22 -15.18
N ARG A 9 3.00 -25.63 -14.27
CA ARG A 9 4.43 -25.26 -14.27
C ARG A 9 5.13 -25.72 -15.54
N MET A 10 4.92 -26.97 -15.97
CA MET A 10 5.49 -27.50 -17.22
C MET A 10 5.05 -26.71 -18.45
N ALA A 11 3.75 -26.41 -18.57
CA ALA A 11 3.22 -25.64 -19.68
C ALA A 11 3.82 -24.23 -19.74
N VAL A 12 3.88 -23.53 -18.59
CA VAL A 12 4.48 -22.19 -18.52
C VAL A 12 5.98 -22.24 -18.80
N ASN A 13 6.70 -23.26 -18.33
CA ASN A 13 8.12 -23.44 -18.65
C ASN A 13 8.39 -23.65 -20.14
N LEU A 14 7.54 -24.42 -20.82
CA LEU A 14 7.63 -24.60 -22.26
C LEU A 14 7.47 -23.25 -22.98
N LEU A 15 6.47 -22.47 -22.57
CA LEU A 15 6.25 -21.12 -23.12
C LEU A 15 7.46 -20.21 -22.89
N ILE A 16 7.96 -20.11 -21.64
CA ILE A 16 9.14 -19.29 -21.31
C ILE A 16 10.33 -19.63 -22.20
N ARG A 17 10.59 -20.94 -22.42
CA ARG A 17 11.70 -21.41 -23.26
C ARG A 17 11.46 -21.10 -24.74
N GLN A 18 10.25 -21.31 -25.26
CA GLN A 18 9.91 -21.02 -26.66
C GLN A 18 9.94 -19.53 -26.98
N THR A 19 9.49 -18.67 -26.05
CA THR A 19 9.48 -17.22 -26.23
C THR A 19 10.79 -16.55 -25.84
N ASN A 20 11.79 -17.32 -25.40
CA ASN A 20 13.06 -16.84 -24.86
C ASN A 20 12.86 -15.73 -23.80
N SER A 21 11.85 -15.90 -22.94
CA SER A 21 11.50 -14.91 -21.93
C SER A 21 12.54 -14.89 -20.80
N LYS A 22 12.97 -13.68 -20.45
CA LYS A 22 13.98 -13.44 -19.42
C LYS A 22 13.32 -12.96 -18.11
N PRO A 23 13.87 -13.34 -16.95
CA PRO A 23 13.39 -12.87 -15.64
C PRO A 23 13.65 -11.38 -15.41
N PHE A 24 14.77 -10.87 -15.94
CA PHE A 24 15.17 -9.47 -15.87
C PHE A 24 15.16 -8.90 -17.29
N ILE A 25 14.55 -7.73 -17.41
CA ILE A 25 14.42 -7.00 -18.67
C ILE A 25 14.84 -5.56 -18.45
N GLU A 26 15.46 -4.96 -19.46
CA GLU A 26 15.77 -3.54 -19.46
C GLU A 26 14.53 -2.77 -19.91
N GLN A 27 14.16 -1.74 -19.15
CA GLN A 27 12.99 -0.90 -19.41
C GLN A 27 13.29 0.55 -19.06
N THR A 28 12.66 1.46 -19.78
CA THR A 28 12.61 2.86 -19.36
C THR A 28 11.71 3.02 -18.15
N ALA A 29 11.93 4.08 -17.35
CA ALA A 29 11.04 4.41 -16.25
C ALA A 29 9.58 4.59 -16.71
N LYS A 30 9.36 5.14 -17.92
CA LYS A 30 8.02 5.33 -18.47
C LYS A 30 7.32 3.99 -18.73
N GLU A 31 8.02 3.02 -19.31
CA GLU A 31 7.48 1.68 -19.58
C GLU A 31 7.15 0.94 -18.28
N PHE A 32 8.08 0.96 -17.32
CA PHE A 32 7.89 0.34 -16.00
C PHE A 32 6.67 0.92 -15.26
N MET A 33 6.50 2.25 -15.30
CA MET A 33 5.42 2.93 -14.58
C MET A 33 4.07 2.88 -15.29
N PHE A 34 4.02 3.10 -16.61
CA PHE A 34 2.78 3.35 -17.36
C PHE A 34 2.37 2.23 -18.32
N GLY A 35 3.23 1.24 -18.54
CA GLY A 35 2.89 0.10 -19.35
C GLY A 35 3.99 -0.30 -20.32
N TYR A 36 4.25 -1.60 -20.37
CA TYR A 36 4.91 -2.27 -21.48
C TYR A 36 4.12 -3.52 -21.89
N LYS A 37 4.28 -3.95 -23.14
CA LYS A 37 3.69 -5.20 -23.63
C LYS A 37 4.66 -6.34 -23.35
N SER A 38 4.23 -7.31 -22.56
CA SER A 38 4.95 -8.56 -22.35
C SER A 38 4.36 -9.65 -23.24
N VAL A 39 5.21 -10.49 -23.83
CA VAL A 39 4.78 -11.62 -24.66
C VAL A 39 3.91 -12.59 -23.83
N LEU A 40 4.32 -12.88 -22.59
CA LEU A 40 3.58 -13.79 -21.71
C LEU A 40 2.23 -13.20 -21.25
N VAL A 41 2.17 -11.89 -21.02
CA VAL A 41 0.92 -11.20 -20.66
C VAL A 41 -0.02 -11.15 -21.85
N THR A 42 0.50 -10.85 -23.04
CA THR A 42 -0.29 -10.86 -24.29
C THR A 42 -0.89 -12.25 -24.55
N ILE A 43 -0.11 -13.31 -24.38
CA ILE A 43 -0.60 -14.70 -24.50
C ILE A 43 -1.63 -14.99 -23.40
N GLY A 44 -1.32 -14.67 -22.15
CA GLY A 44 -2.23 -14.87 -21.02
C GLY A 44 -3.57 -14.15 -21.19
N ASN A 45 -3.56 -12.90 -21.65
CA ASN A 45 -4.77 -12.14 -21.93
C ASN A 45 -5.59 -12.74 -23.07
N LYS A 46 -4.94 -13.20 -24.14
CA LYS A 46 -5.62 -13.80 -25.30
C LYS A 46 -6.28 -15.15 -24.98
N PHE A 47 -5.63 -15.98 -24.17
CA PHE A 47 -6.06 -17.37 -23.93
C PHE A 47 -6.71 -17.61 -22.56
N LEU A 48 -6.46 -16.73 -21.58
CA LEU A 48 -7.01 -16.80 -20.21
C LEU A 48 -7.49 -15.40 -19.75
N PRO A 49 -8.42 -14.76 -20.49
CA PRO A 49 -8.85 -13.38 -20.21
C PRO A 49 -9.50 -13.21 -18.84
N SER A 50 -10.12 -14.27 -18.29
CA SER A 50 -10.68 -14.27 -16.93
C SER A 50 -9.63 -14.16 -15.83
N TRP A 51 -8.36 -14.46 -16.12
CA TRP A 51 -7.25 -14.36 -15.18
C TRP A 51 -6.37 -13.12 -15.45
N ILE A 52 -6.02 -12.86 -16.71
CA ILE A 52 -5.21 -11.71 -17.11
C ILE A 52 -6.04 -10.81 -18.02
N ALA A 53 -6.72 -9.82 -17.45
CA ALA A 53 -7.63 -8.95 -18.21
C ALA A 53 -6.93 -7.77 -18.93
N PHE A 54 -5.62 -7.61 -18.78
CA PHE A 54 -4.84 -6.48 -19.32
C PHE A 54 -3.80 -6.93 -20.34
N ASP A 55 -3.55 -6.08 -21.34
CA ASP A 55 -2.61 -6.33 -22.44
C ASP A 55 -1.20 -5.74 -22.18
N LYS A 56 -1.11 -4.81 -21.22
CA LYS A 56 0.12 -4.14 -20.77
C LYS A 56 0.29 -4.22 -19.26
N LEU A 57 1.53 -4.21 -18.81
CA LEU A 57 1.90 -4.14 -17.39
C LEU A 57 2.58 -2.81 -17.10
N GLY A 58 1.99 -2.01 -16.23
CA GLY A 58 2.59 -0.80 -15.70
C GLY A 58 2.20 -0.64 -14.24
N LEU A 59 3.15 -0.26 -13.39
CA LEU A 59 2.91 -0.16 -11.95
C LEU A 59 1.80 0.85 -11.60
N ILE A 60 1.96 2.09 -12.04
CA ILE A 60 0.98 3.17 -11.80
C ILE A 60 -0.31 2.91 -12.54
N ASP A 61 -0.22 2.41 -13.77
CA ASP A 61 -1.38 2.05 -14.59
C ASP A 61 -2.29 1.04 -13.87
N ARG A 62 -1.74 0.08 -13.13
CA ARG A 62 -2.52 -0.88 -12.33
C ARG A 62 -2.89 -0.34 -10.94
N MET A 63 -2.01 0.43 -10.29
CA MET A 63 -2.29 1.02 -8.97
C MET A 63 -3.40 2.07 -9.00
N TYR A 64 -3.54 2.81 -10.11
CA TYR A 64 -4.53 3.86 -10.30
C TYR A 64 -5.70 3.42 -11.21
N GLU A 65 -5.88 2.12 -11.41
CA GLU A 65 -7.07 1.59 -12.07
C GLU A 65 -8.25 1.65 -11.10
N PHE A 66 -9.06 2.71 -11.20
CA PHE A 66 -10.22 2.92 -10.33
C PHE A 66 -11.56 2.70 -11.05
N THR A 67 -11.55 2.20 -12.29
CA THR A 67 -12.78 2.03 -13.07
C THR A 67 -13.73 1.08 -12.33
N GLY A 68 -14.92 1.59 -11.99
CA GLY A 68 -15.94 0.84 -11.25
C GLY A 68 -15.82 0.90 -9.72
N ASP A 69 -14.78 1.55 -9.19
CA ASP A 69 -14.69 1.78 -7.74
C ASP A 69 -15.62 2.91 -7.29
N SER A 70 -16.12 2.79 -6.06
CA SER A 70 -16.93 3.81 -5.39
C SER A 70 -16.61 3.87 -3.90
N ALA A 71 -16.68 5.05 -3.32
CA ALA A 71 -16.57 5.25 -1.87
C ALA A 71 -17.75 6.09 -1.38
N THR A 72 -18.42 5.62 -0.34
CA THR A 72 -19.42 6.41 0.39
C THR A 72 -18.73 7.00 1.61
N VAL A 73 -18.84 8.32 1.76
CA VAL A 73 -18.22 9.06 2.86
C VAL A 73 -19.29 9.83 3.61
N TYR A 74 -19.12 9.95 4.93
CA TYR A 74 -20.01 10.77 5.75
C TYR A 74 -19.83 12.25 5.41
N THR A 75 -20.95 12.97 5.22
CA THR A 75 -20.94 14.43 5.00
C THR A 75 -20.52 15.17 6.27
N GLY A 76 -20.91 14.63 7.43
CA GLY A 76 -20.73 15.25 8.73
C GLY A 76 -21.89 16.15 9.16
N GLU A 77 -23.04 16.07 8.46
CA GLU A 77 -24.27 16.80 8.81
C GLU A 77 -24.79 16.41 10.19
N ASP A 78 -24.87 15.11 10.50
CA ASP A 78 -25.31 14.62 11.81
C ASP A 78 -24.20 14.66 12.88
N ASP A 79 -22.95 14.41 12.46
CA ASP A 79 -21.78 14.40 13.34
C ASP A 79 -20.53 14.86 12.58
N VAL A 80 -20.08 16.08 12.88
CA VAL A 80 -18.90 16.70 12.26
C VAL A 80 -17.60 15.91 12.50
N LYS A 81 -17.53 15.05 13.53
CA LYS A 81 -16.38 14.17 13.77
C LYS A 81 -16.24 13.11 12.68
N LYS A 82 -17.34 12.71 12.03
CA LYS A 82 -17.34 11.73 10.95
C LYS A 82 -17.13 12.35 9.57
N SER A 83 -17.15 13.68 9.44
CA SER A 83 -17.03 14.35 8.14
C SER A 83 -15.80 13.87 7.34
N GLY A 84 -16.02 13.39 6.11
CA GLY A 84 -14.99 12.88 5.21
C GLY A 84 -14.47 11.47 5.51
N ILE A 85 -15.09 10.77 6.46
CA ILE A 85 -14.71 9.40 6.83
C ILE A 85 -15.48 8.40 5.97
N ILE A 86 -14.77 7.35 5.53
CA ILE A 86 -15.32 6.28 4.69
C ILE A 86 -16.32 5.46 5.52
N GLU A 87 -17.54 5.37 5.02
CA GLU A 87 -18.52 4.40 5.49
C GLU A 87 -18.35 3.07 4.76
N ASN A 88 -18.35 3.12 3.43
CA ASN A 88 -18.26 1.95 2.56
C ASN A 88 -17.28 2.19 1.42
N TYR A 89 -16.53 1.16 1.05
CA TYR A 89 -15.75 1.12 -0.18
C TYR A 89 -16.27 -0.02 -1.06
N ASN A 90 -16.60 0.28 -2.32
CA ASN A 90 -17.27 -0.62 -3.25
C ASN A 90 -18.51 -1.28 -2.63
N THR A 91 -19.38 -0.46 -2.04
CA THR A 91 -20.65 -0.85 -1.36
C THR A 91 -20.50 -1.69 -0.09
N ARG A 92 -19.28 -1.90 0.41
CA ARG A 92 -19.01 -2.76 1.57
C ARG A 92 -18.31 -2.01 2.70
N PRO A 93 -18.62 -2.33 3.97
CA PRO A 93 -17.91 -1.79 5.12
C PRO A 93 -16.58 -2.53 5.40
N TYR A 94 -16.24 -3.51 4.56
CA TYR A 94 -15.05 -4.32 4.65
C TYR A 94 -14.43 -4.65 3.28
N LEU A 95 -13.15 -4.99 3.30
CA LEU A 95 -12.38 -5.46 2.17
C LEU A 95 -12.52 -6.99 2.03
N PRO A 96 -13.04 -7.50 0.91
CA PRO A 96 -13.26 -8.94 0.73
C PRO A 96 -11.97 -9.77 0.65
N GLN A 97 -10.81 -9.13 0.49
CA GLN A 97 -9.50 -9.79 0.41
C GLN A 97 -9.06 -10.36 1.76
N TRP A 98 -9.62 -9.86 2.86
CA TRP A 98 -9.27 -10.28 4.21
C TRP A 98 -10.44 -11.03 4.86
N PRO A 99 -10.16 -12.10 5.64
CA PRO A 99 -11.19 -13.03 6.09
C PRO A 99 -12.14 -12.44 7.13
N ALA A 100 -11.63 -11.58 8.03
CA ALA A 100 -12.39 -11.06 9.16
C ALA A 100 -11.80 -9.76 9.71
N ALA A 101 -12.55 -9.11 10.61
CA ALA A 101 -12.08 -7.99 11.39
C ALA A 101 -10.98 -8.45 12.39
N PRO A 102 -10.01 -7.58 12.75
CA PRO A 102 -9.91 -6.18 12.31
C PRO A 102 -9.30 -6.02 10.90
N CYS A 103 -8.76 -7.09 10.30
CA CYS A 103 -8.00 -6.99 9.05
C CYS A 103 -8.79 -6.49 7.85
N ASN A 104 -10.07 -6.86 7.78
CA ASN A 104 -10.93 -6.49 6.66
C ASN A 104 -11.62 -5.13 6.82
N THR A 105 -11.52 -4.46 7.95
CA THR A 105 -12.33 -3.26 8.22
C THR A 105 -11.85 -2.06 7.41
N VAL A 106 -12.78 -1.39 6.69
CA VAL A 106 -12.53 -0.11 5.99
C VAL A 106 -13.39 1.03 6.51
N THR A 107 -14.56 0.73 7.07
CA THR A 107 -15.41 1.74 7.72
C THR A 107 -14.65 2.45 8.83
N GLY A 108 -14.80 3.77 8.90
CA GLY A 108 -14.10 4.61 9.87
C GLY A 108 -12.72 5.08 9.41
N ALA A 109 -12.25 4.61 8.24
CA ALA A 109 -10.99 5.07 7.69
C ALA A 109 -11.12 6.42 6.98
N SER A 110 -10.08 7.23 7.13
CA SER A 110 -9.81 8.40 6.32
C SER A 110 -9.14 7.98 5.03
N ASP A 111 -9.52 8.62 3.94
CA ASP A 111 -8.79 8.51 2.69
C ASP A 111 -7.46 9.30 2.73
N GLY A 112 -7.23 10.13 3.76
CA GLY A 112 -6.05 10.97 3.94
C GLY A 112 -6.20 12.40 3.42
N THR A 113 -7.35 12.76 2.83
CA THR A 113 -7.70 14.15 2.56
C THR A 113 -8.35 14.82 3.77
N LYS A 114 -9.05 14.02 4.59
CA LYS A 114 -9.76 14.46 5.78
C LYS A 114 -9.80 13.36 6.82
N PHE A 115 -9.26 13.63 8.00
CA PHE A 115 -9.36 12.78 9.19
C PHE A 115 -10.51 13.26 10.09
N PRO A 116 -10.88 12.49 11.14
CA PRO A 116 -11.94 12.91 12.04
C PRO A 116 -11.69 14.31 12.58
N SER A 117 -12.74 15.13 12.66
CA SER A 117 -12.64 16.46 13.28
C SER A 117 -12.58 16.32 14.81
N MET A 118 -12.07 17.35 15.51
CA MET A 118 -11.93 17.35 16.97
C MET A 118 -11.11 16.17 17.54
N LEU A 119 -9.95 15.91 16.94
CA LEU A 119 -9.04 14.85 17.39
C LEU A 119 -8.51 15.13 18.80
N SER A 120 -8.64 14.12 19.66
CA SER A 120 -8.03 14.04 20.97
C SER A 120 -6.61 13.46 20.87
N PRO A 121 -5.73 13.72 21.86
CA PRO A 121 -4.34 13.21 21.84
C PRO A 121 -4.21 11.68 21.79
N ASP A 122 -5.24 10.95 22.23
CA ASP A 122 -5.27 9.48 22.33
C ASP A 122 -6.01 8.82 21.15
N ASP A 123 -6.57 9.61 20.23
CA ASP A 123 -7.29 9.07 19.08
C ASP A 123 -6.34 8.34 18.14
N THR A 124 -6.79 7.19 17.62
CA THR A 124 -6.05 6.37 16.66
C THR A 124 -6.80 6.35 15.32
N PRO A 125 -6.72 7.43 14.52
CA PRO A 125 -7.42 7.48 13.24
C PRO A 125 -6.87 6.41 12.29
N MET A 126 -7.74 5.89 11.42
CA MET A 126 -7.39 4.89 10.41
C MET A 126 -7.16 5.58 9.07
N PHE A 127 -6.14 5.16 8.31
CA PHE A 127 -5.88 5.63 6.94
C PHE A 127 -6.07 4.49 5.93
N PHE A 128 -6.82 4.73 4.86
CA PHE A 128 -7.05 3.75 3.81
C PHE A 128 -6.85 4.35 2.42
N ARG A 129 -6.09 3.63 1.61
CA ARG A 129 -6.05 3.79 0.16
C ARG A 129 -6.12 2.41 -0.46
N LYS A 130 -6.80 2.30 -1.61
CA LYS A 130 -6.85 1.05 -2.42
C LYS A 130 -5.47 0.44 -2.57
N SER A 131 -4.46 1.28 -2.83
CA SER A 131 -3.09 0.85 -3.08
C SER A 131 -2.42 0.16 -1.89
N LEU A 132 -2.89 0.40 -0.66
CA LEU A 132 -2.38 -0.26 0.53
C LEU A 132 -3.07 -1.59 0.83
N CYS A 133 -4.19 -1.88 0.17
CA CYS A 133 -4.99 -3.09 0.36
C CYS A 133 -5.51 -3.30 1.80
N ARG A 134 -5.30 -2.37 2.74
CA ARG A 134 -5.80 -2.44 4.13
C ARG A 134 -5.85 -1.05 4.76
N SER A 135 -6.61 -0.95 5.85
CA SER A 135 -6.60 0.23 6.70
C SER A 135 -5.38 0.21 7.64
N MET A 136 -4.71 1.36 7.77
CA MET A 136 -3.52 1.55 8.59
C MET A 136 -3.86 2.39 9.83
N PRO A 137 -3.77 1.86 11.06
CA PRO A 137 -3.94 2.65 12.26
C PRO A 137 -2.80 3.65 12.42
N MET A 138 -3.13 4.87 12.80
CA MET A 138 -2.17 5.94 13.03
C MET A 138 -2.11 6.34 14.49
N VAL A 139 -0.90 6.61 14.99
CA VAL A 139 -0.66 7.04 16.36
C VAL A 139 0.08 8.37 16.38
N ARG A 140 -0.28 9.22 17.34
CA ARG A 140 0.38 10.49 17.59
C ARG A 140 1.78 10.24 18.16
N THR A 141 2.76 11.02 17.73
CA THR A 141 4.15 10.93 18.22
C THR A 141 4.67 12.21 18.85
N THR A 142 3.97 13.33 18.67
CA THR A 142 4.37 14.63 19.22
C THR A 142 3.22 15.26 19.98
N ASP A 143 3.53 16.10 20.97
CA ASP A 143 2.57 17.06 21.48
C ASP A 143 2.15 18.08 20.42
N MET A 144 1.13 18.87 20.74
CA MET A 144 0.64 19.89 19.82
C MET A 144 1.76 20.88 19.50
N MET A 145 2.08 21.01 18.21
CA MET A 145 3.12 21.90 17.72
C MET A 145 2.56 22.89 16.70
N ILE A 146 3.28 23.99 16.50
CA ILE A 146 2.98 24.93 15.42
C ILE A 146 3.85 24.56 14.22
N HIS A 147 3.23 24.24 13.10
CA HIS A 147 3.89 23.92 11.84
C HIS A 147 3.28 24.76 10.72
N ASN A 148 4.11 25.53 9.99
CA ASN A 148 3.65 26.54 9.02
C ASN A 148 2.57 27.47 9.62
N GLY A 149 2.73 27.79 10.91
CA GLY A 149 1.87 28.64 11.71
C GLY A 149 0.51 28.02 12.14
N LEU A 150 0.18 26.80 11.71
CA LEU A 150 -1.02 26.07 12.14
C LEU A 150 -0.70 25.11 13.29
N LYS A 151 -1.65 24.93 14.22
CA LYS A 151 -1.54 23.91 15.28
C LYS A 151 -1.75 22.53 14.67
N VAL A 152 -0.82 21.60 14.91
CA VAL A 152 -0.87 20.24 14.36
C VAL A 152 -0.41 19.19 15.37
N TYR A 153 -0.84 17.95 15.14
CA TYR A 153 -0.21 16.75 15.68
C TYR A 153 0.55 16.01 14.58
N LYS A 154 1.71 15.44 14.91
CA LYS A 154 2.38 14.45 14.06
C LYS A 154 1.79 13.07 14.34
N TYR A 155 1.30 12.43 13.29
CA TYR A 155 0.89 11.04 13.29
C TYR A 155 1.81 10.22 12.40
N ILE A 156 2.06 8.97 12.78
CA ILE A 156 2.71 7.93 11.97
C ILE A 156 1.81 6.70 11.94
N PHE A 157 2.07 5.72 11.08
CA PHE A 157 1.43 4.41 11.26
C PHE A 157 1.91 3.75 12.56
N LYS A 158 1.00 3.09 13.27
CA LYS A 158 1.29 2.40 14.54
C LYS A 158 2.44 1.41 14.33
N ASN A 159 3.39 1.37 15.27
CA ASN A 159 4.47 0.38 15.21
C ASN A 159 3.87 -1.04 15.20
N GLY A 160 4.50 -1.94 14.43
CA GLY A 160 3.97 -3.29 14.22
C GLY A 160 2.76 -3.35 13.28
N THR A 161 2.35 -2.27 12.59
CA THR A 161 1.23 -2.35 11.61
C THR A 161 1.54 -3.31 10.45
N LEU A 162 2.80 -3.37 10.01
CA LEU A 162 3.27 -4.26 8.95
C LEU A 162 3.85 -5.57 9.50
N ASP A 163 3.65 -5.84 10.80
CA ASP A 163 4.04 -7.12 11.39
C ASP A 163 3.19 -8.26 10.81
N ASN A 164 3.78 -9.45 10.79
CA ASN A 164 3.17 -10.65 10.23
C ASN A 164 2.35 -11.47 11.24
N GLY A 165 2.10 -10.94 12.44
CA GLY A 165 1.36 -11.62 13.49
C GLY A 165 2.24 -12.28 14.55
N ALA A 166 3.56 -12.18 14.44
CA ALA A 166 4.52 -12.69 15.42
C ALA A 166 4.58 -11.80 16.66
N GLU A 167 4.65 -10.47 16.47
CA GLU A 167 4.67 -9.50 17.57
C GLU A 167 3.28 -8.98 17.90
N ASN A 168 2.44 -8.76 16.88
CA ASN A 168 1.06 -8.31 17.04
C ASN A 168 0.07 -9.37 16.54
N PRO A 169 -0.47 -10.24 17.42
CA PRO A 169 -1.36 -11.34 17.02
C PRO A 169 -2.58 -10.91 16.19
N GLU A 170 -3.05 -9.67 16.32
CA GLU A 170 -4.17 -9.13 15.53
C GLU A 170 -3.86 -9.11 14.02
N ASN A 171 -2.58 -9.03 13.64
CA ASN A 171 -2.18 -9.02 12.23
C ASN A 171 -2.15 -10.40 11.58
N LYS A 172 -2.34 -11.50 12.33
CA LYS A 172 -2.31 -12.86 11.74
C LYS A 172 -3.33 -13.06 10.62
N CYS A 173 -4.44 -12.32 10.63
CA CYS A 173 -5.43 -12.39 9.56
C CYS A 173 -4.97 -11.77 8.23
N PHE A 174 -3.83 -11.07 8.19
CA PHE A 174 -3.19 -10.65 6.95
C PHE A 174 -2.33 -11.74 6.29
N CYS A 175 -2.18 -12.90 6.94
CA CYS A 175 -1.45 -14.04 6.36
C CYS A 175 -2.33 -14.85 5.42
N ARG A 176 -1.90 -15.00 4.17
CA ARG A 176 -2.62 -15.74 3.15
C ARG A 176 -2.46 -17.25 3.36
N LYS A 177 -3.56 -17.99 3.45
CA LYS A 177 -3.56 -19.47 3.62
C LYS A 177 -2.69 -19.96 4.79
N ASN A 178 -2.70 -19.23 5.91
CA ASN A 178 -1.86 -19.49 7.09
C ASN A 178 -0.34 -19.45 6.81
N LYS A 179 0.08 -18.85 5.69
CA LYS A 179 1.48 -18.59 5.38
C LYS A 179 1.72 -17.09 5.43
N CYS A 180 2.49 -16.67 6.42
CA CYS A 180 2.85 -15.27 6.60
C CYS A 180 4.13 -14.96 5.82
N LEU A 181 4.21 -13.76 5.24
CA LEU A 181 5.49 -13.22 4.78
C LEU A 181 6.35 -12.81 5.98
N THR A 182 7.62 -12.55 5.73
CA THR A 182 8.54 -12.01 6.74
C THR A 182 8.00 -10.69 7.31
N SER A 183 8.22 -10.44 8.61
CA SER A 183 7.72 -9.24 9.28
C SER A 183 8.22 -7.96 8.61
N GLY A 184 7.33 -6.97 8.49
CA GLY A 184 7.53 -5.75 7.70
C GLY A 184 7.03 -5.83 6.26
N LEU A 185 6.48 -6.97 5.84
CA LEU A 185 5.81 -7.16 4.55
C LEU A 185 4.30 -7.36 4.71
N VAL A 186 3.54 -6.70 3.85
CA VAL A 186 2.09 -6.93 3.69
C VAL A 186 1.85 -7.61 2.35
N ASP A 187 1.35 -8.85 2.36
CA ASP A 187 0.98 -9.57 1.14
C ASP A 187 -0.28 -8.95 0.52
N VAL A 188 -0.16 -8.32 -0.65
CA VAL A 188 -1.29 -7.69 -1.35
C VAL A 188 -1.66 -8.45 -2.63
N THR A 189 -1.30 -9.73 -2.71
CA THR A 189 -1.54 -10.59 -3.88
C THR A 189 -3.00 -10.57 -4.33
N ASP A 190 -3.94 -10.68 -3.39
CA ASP A 190 -5.37 -10.76 -3.69
C ASP A 190 -5.98 -9.38 -4.07
N CYS A 191 -5.26 -8.29 -3.82
CA CYS A 191 -5.62 -6.96 -4.31
C CYS A 191 -5.11 -6.66 -5.72
N TYR A 192 -4.06 -7.37 -6.18
CA TYR A 192 -3.37 -7.09 -7.44
C TYR A 192 -3.31 -8.30 -8.37
N TYR A 193 -4.49 -8.79 -8.77
CA TYR A 193 -4.64 -9.80 -9.84
C TYR A 193 -3.91 -11.14 -9.58
N GLY A 194 -3.59 -11.45 -8.33
CA GLY A 194 -2.85 -12.65 -7.97
C GLY A 194 -1.34 -12.56 -8.22
N PHE A 195 -0.81 -11.36 -8.53
CA PHE A 195 0.63 -11.15 -8.59
C PHE A 195 1.25 -11.19 -7.19
N PRO A 196 2.45 -11.78 -7.02
CA PRO A 196 3.08 -11.94 -5.71
C PRO A 196 3.68 -10.62 -5.21
N ILE A 197 2.84 -9.61 -5.05
CA ILE A 197 3.22 -8.26 -4.64
C ILE A 197 3.14 -8.16 -3.12
N ALA A 198 4.21 -7.66 -2.52
CA ALA A 198 4.25 -7.32 -1.11
C ALA A 198 4.61 -5.85 -0.91
N LEU A 199 3.93 -5.18 0.02
CA LEU A 199 4.24 -3.81 0.41
C LEU A 199 5.14 -3.79 1.64
N SER A 200 6.06 -2.83 1.69
CA SER A 200 6.89 -2.55 2.86
C SER A 200 7.12 -1.04 3.00
N TYR A 201 7.81 -0.60 4.05
CA TYR A 201 8.44 0.72 3.98
C TYR A 201 9.64 0.72 3.01
N PRO A 202 10.06 1.91 2.52
CA PRO A 202 11.25 2.04 1.70
C PRO A 202 12.49 1.47 2.37
N HIS A 203 13.31 0.80 1.56
CA HIS A 203 14.51 0.07 1.98
C HIS A 203 14.27 -0.91 3.15
N PHE A 204 13.05 -1.45 3.26
CA PHE A 204 12.63 -2.33 4.36
C PHE A 204 12.82 -1.70 5.76
N TYR A 205 12.63 -0.38 5.88
CA TYR A 205 12.59 0.30 7.19
C TYR A 205 11.54 -0.34 8.12
N LYS A 206 11.90 -0.60 9.39
CA LYS A 206 11.07 -1.33 10.37
C LYS A 206 10.63 -2.74 9.93
N ALA A 207 11.35 -3.38 9.03
CA ALA A 207 11.14 -4.78 8.69
C ALA A 207 12.23 -5.67 9.31
N ASP A 208 12.06 -6.97 9.20
CA ASP A 208 13.06 -7.95 9.60
C ASP A 208 14.40 -7.74 8.87
N GLU A 209 15.52 -7.81 9.60
CA GLU A 209 16.86 -7.56 9.04
C GLU A 209 17.24 -8.55 7.92
N SER A 210 16.64 -9.75 7.90
CA SER A 210 16.86 -10.71 6.81
C SER A 210 16.47 -10.14 5.44
N LEU A 211 15.48 -9.26 5.37
CA LEU A 211 15.07 -8.60 4.12
C LEU A 211 16.09 -7.57 3.65
N VAL A 212 16.67 -6.82 4.59
CA VAL A 212 17.72 -5.82 4.31
C VAL A 212 19.00 -6.53 3.83
N ASN A 213 19.37 -7.60 4.51
CA ASN A 213 20.60 -8.35 4.24
C ASN A 213 20.52 -9.19 2.94
N ALA A 214 19.31 -9.52 2.48
CA ALA A 214 19.11 -10.30 1.26
C ALA A 214 19.42 -9.53 -0.04
N VAL A 215 19.41 -8.20 -0.02
CA VAL A 215 19.58 -7.35 -1.21
C VAL A 215 20.60 -6.25 -0.93
N GLY A 216 21.70 -6.24 -1.70
CA GLY A 216 22.73 -5.20 -1.59
C GLY A 216 22.20 -3.82 -2.01
N GLY A 217 22.65 -2.77 -1.33
CA GLY A 217 22.30 -1.38 -1.64
C GLY A 217 21.13 -0.79 -0.83
N LEU A 218 20.56 -1.56 0.10
CA LEU A 218 19.51 -1.08 0.98
C LEU A 218 20.07 -0.32 2.19
N ASN A 219 19.49 0.83 2.51
CA ASN A 219 19.92 1.67 3.63
C ASN A 219 18.68 2.25 4.35
N PRO A 220 17.99 1.48 5.20
CA PRO A 220 16.81 1.95 5.90
C PRO A 220 17.13 3.16 6.80
N ASN A 221 16.37 4.25 6.64
CA ASN A 221 16.55 5.49 7.38
C ASN A 221 15.19 6.06 7.79
N GLN A 222 15.03 6.43 9.06
CA GLN A 222 13.76 6.93 9.58
C GLN A 222 13.32 8.24 8.91
N GLU A 223 14.21 9.22 8.79
CA GLU A 223 13.87 10.54 8.24
C GLU A 223 13.40 10.46 6.78
N GLN A 224 14.03 9.57 6.01
CA GLN A 224 13.75 9.39 4.58
C GLN A 224 12.60 8.41 4.31
N HIS A 225 12.40 7.39 5.16
CA HIS A 225 11.53 6.25 4.83
C HIS A 225 10.31 6.12 5.74
N GLU A 226 10.18 6.94 6.79
CA GLU A 226 8.97 6.96 7.62
C GLU A 226 7.80 7.64 6.91
N THR A 227 6.61 7.03 7.00
CA THR A 227 5.35 7.66 6.66
C THR A 227 4.83 8.50 7.82
N TYR A 228 4.46 9.75 7.57
CA TYR A 228 3.91 10.63 8.59
C TYR A 228 2.92 11.66 8.05
N PHE A 229 2.13 12.22 8.96
CA PHE A 229 1.07 13.17 8.69
C PHE A 229 1.11 14.28 9.75
N PHE A 230 1.08 15.54 9.33
CA PHE A 230 0.75 16.66 10.20
C PHE A 230 -0.72 17.00 10.02
N ILE A 231 -1.50 16.85 11.08
CA ILE A 231 -2.96 17.00 11.04
C ILE A 231 -3.37 18.10 12.03
N ASN A 232 -4.16 19.06 11.56
CA ASN A 232 -4.77 20.04 12.44
C ASN A 232 -5.90 19.37 13.25
N PRO A 233 -5.83 19.30 14.59
CA PRO A 233 -6.73 18.46 15.36
C PRO A 233 -8.17 18.96 15.39
N LEU A 234 -8.39 20.28 15.34
CA LEU A 234 -9.73 20.85 15.35
C LEU A 234 -10.48 20.46 14.08
N THR A 235 -9.84 20.63 12.92
CA THR A 235 -10.47 20.40 11.62
C THR A 235 -10.28 18.99 11.08
N GLY A 236 -9.35 18.19 11.61
CA GLY A 236 -8.98 16.90 11.01
C GLY A 236 -8.33 17.02 9.63
N LEU A 237 -8.01 18.23 9.16
CA LEU A 237 -7.40 18.42 7.85
C LEU A 237 -5.87 18.28 7.96
N PRO A 238 -5.24 17.52 7.06
CA PRO A 238 -3.79 17.46 7.01
C PRO A 238 -3.25 18.81 6.53
N THR A 239 -2.10 19.22 7.05
CA THR A 239 -1.35 20.42 6.62
C THR A 239 -0.06 20.07 5.89
N GLN A 240 0.38 18.82 6.03
CA GLN A 240 1.47 18.18 5.30
C GLN A 240 1.35 16.67 5.53
N LEU A 241 1.66 15.85 4.53
CA LEU A 241 1.80 14.40 4.73
C LEU A 241 2.75 13.81 3.70
N TYR A 242 3.35 12.68 4.07
CA TYR A 242 4.11 11.83 3.18
C TYR A 242 3.78 10.36 3.49
N VAL A 243 3.13 9.69 2.54
CA VAL A 243 2.92 8.25 2.54
C VAL A 243 4.02 7.63 1.68
N ARG A 244 4.92 6.92 2.34
CA ARG A 244 6.11 6.33 1.74
C ARG A 244 6.02 4.82 1.84
N MET A 245 5.93 4.17 0.69
CA MET A 245 5.77 2.72 0.60
C MET A 245 6.64 2.15 -0.51
N GLN A 246 7.08 0.92 -0.32
CA GLN A 246 7.85 0.16 -1.28
C GLN A 246 7.05 -1.02 -1.78
N ILE A 247 7.20 -1.27 -3.07
CA ILE A 247 6.55 -2.37 -3.79
C ILE A 247 7.62 -3.40 -4.09
N ASN A 248 7.34 -4.64 -3.69
CA ASN A 248 8.25 -5.76 -3.78
C ASN A 248 7.58 -6.93 -4.49
N LEU A 249 8.37 -7.78 -5.15
CA LEU A 249 7.95 -9.11 -5.57
C LEU A 249 8.38 -10.12 -4.51
N ALA A 250 7.41 -10.68 -3.77
CA ALA A 250 7.64 -11.72 -2.78
C ALA A 250 7.54 -13.11 -3.43
N LEU A 251 8.65 -13.58 -3.99
CA LEU A 251 8.69 -14.82 -4.74
C LEU A 251 8.83 -16.01 -3.78
N GLY A 252 7.90 -16.97 -3.86
CA GLY A 252 8.04 -18.27 -3.18
C GLY A 252 8.98 -19.20 -3.94
N ASP A 253 8.84 -20.51 -3.71
CA ASP A 253 9.65 -21.50 -4.42
C ASP A 253 9.29 -21.59 -5.90
N ILE A 254 10.17 -21.02 -6.73
CA ILE A 254 10.13 -21.04 -8.18
C ILE A 254 11.42 -21.65 -8.77
N SER A 255 12.16 -22.42 -7.98
CA SER A 255 13.39 -23.11 -8.41
C SER A 255 13.19 -24.00 -9.66
N ASN A 256 11.97 -24.49 -9.85
CA ASN A 256 11.59 -25.34 -10.98
C ASN A 256 11.05 -24.56 -12.20
N MET A 257 11.07 -23.22 -12.15
CA MET A 257 10.66 -22.36 -13.24
C MET A 257 11.89 -21.89 -14.02
N ALA A 258 11.84 -22.02 -15.35
CA ALA A 258 12.97 -21.77 -16.23
C ALA A 258 13.52 -20.34 -16.05
N ASN A 259 14.84 -20.22 -15.90
CA ASN A 259 15.59 -18.97 -15.79
C ASN A 259 15.33 -18.18 -14.49
N THR A 260 14.66 -18.75 -13.49
CA THR A 260 14.29 -18.02 -12.25
C THR A 260 14.88 -18.63 -10.98
N GLU A 261 15.82 -19.56 -11.12
CA GLU A 261 16.38 -20.36 -10.03
C GLU A 261 16.99 -19.47 -8.93
N ARG A 262 17.65 -18.37 -9.32
CA ARG A 262 18.28 -17.38 -8.42
C ARG A 262 17.27 -16.47 -7.70
N CYS A 263 16.03 -16.42 -8.16
CA CYS A 263 14.98 -15.58 -7.58
C CYS A 263 14.04 -16.38 -6.67
N SER A 264 14.31 -17.67 -6.46
CA SER A 264 13.47 -18.54 -5.66
C SER A 264 13.56 -18.19 -4.17
N ASN A 265 12.42 -18.03 -3.51
CA ASN A 265 12.32 -17.63 -2.09
C ASN A 265 12.97 -16.27 -1.77
N VAL A 266 13.00 -15.34 -2.73
CA VAL A 266 13.57 -14.00 -2.56
C VAL A 266 12.48 -12.94 -2.66
N VAL A 267 12.57 -11.92 -1.81
CA VAL A 267 11.76 -10.69 -1.91
C VAL A 267 12.58 -9.65 -2.67
N ILE A 268 12.17 -9.33 -3.89
CA ILE A 268 12.88 -8.39 -4.76
C ILE A 268 12.21 -7.01 -4.65
N PRO A 269 12.88 -5.98 -4.10
CA PRO A 269 12.36 -4.62 -4.10
C PRO A 269 12.37 -4.07 -5.53
N LEU A 270 11.24 -3.51 -5.97
CA LEU A 270 11.12 -2.94 -7.32
C LEU A 270 11.31 -1.43 -7.31
N VAL A 271 10.51 -0.75 -6.50
CA VAL A 271 10.48 0.71 -6.39
C VAL A 271 9.81 1.10 -5.10
N TRP A 272 10.21 2.24 -4.54
CA TRP A 272 9.45 2.91 -3.50
C TRP A 272 8.93 4.24 -4.01
N THR A 273 7.79 4.65 -3.48
CA THR A 273 7.09 5.87 -3.87
C THR A 273 6.82 6.73 -2.66
N GLU A 274 6.78 8.04 -2.88
CA GLU A 274 6.30 9.03 -1.93
C GLU A 274 5.06 9.69 -2.52
N ILE A 275 3.93 9.54 -1.84
CA ILE A 275 2.71 10.28 -2.14
C ILE A 275 2.52 11.27 -0.99
N GLY A 276 2.61 12.55 -1.31
CA GLY A 276 2.54 13.57 -0.28
C GLY A 276 2.19 14.93 -0.80
N PHE A 277 2.01 15.82 0.16
CA PHE A 277 1.98 17.26 -0.09
C PHE A 277 2.79 17.93 1.01
N GLU A 278 3.70 18.81 0.59
CA GLU A 278 4.71 19.41 1.47
C GLU A 278 4.13 20.54 2.32
N ARG A 279 3.31 21.40 1.72
CA ARG A 279 2.66 22.52 2.42
C ARG A 279 1.36 22.91 1.73
N LEU A 280 0.47 23.53 2.49
CA LEU A 280 -0.69 24.22 1.91
C LEU A 280 -0.23 25.41 1.06
N PRO A 281 -0.83 25.65 -0.11
CA PRO A 281 -0.61 26.89 -0.86
C PRO A 281 -0.92 28.12 0.00
N ASP A 282 -0.19 29.22 -0.18
CA ASP A 282 -0.27 30.40 0.69
C ASP A 282 -1.68 31.00 0.77
N TYR A 283 -2.44 30.96 -0.33
CA TYR A 283 -3.83 31.43 -0.36
C TYR A 283 -4.76 30.53 0.47
N MET A 284 -4.56 29.20 0.47
CA MET A 284 -5.33 28.26 1.30
C MET A 284 -4.96 28.44 2.76
N LEU A 285 -3.66 28.55 3.05
CA LEU A 285 -3.15 28.78 4.39
C LEU A 285 -3.76 30.05 5.00
N THR A 286 -3.79 31.15 4.25
CA THR A 286 -4.39 32.42 4.68
C THR A 286 -5.89 32.27 4.98
N LYS A 287 -6.65 31.61 4.10
CA LYS A 287 -8.07 31.31 4.34
C LYS A 287 -8.27 30.48 5.60
N PHE A 288 -7.42 29.47 5.80
CA PHE A 288 -7.44 28.61 6.98
C PHE A 288 -7.18 29.39 8.26
N PHE A 289 -6.19 30.30 8.23
CA PHE A 289 -5.90 31.18 9.35
C PHE A 289 -7.07 32.09 9.72
N VAL A 290 -7.67 32.74 8.73
CA VAL A 290 -8.83 33.61 8.96
C VAL A 290 -9.98 32.80 9.53
N TYR A 291 -10.33 31.68 8.91
CA TYR A 291 -11.42 30.81 9.35
C TYR A 291 -11.24 30.30 10.79
N LEU A 292 -10.03 29.89 11.16
CA LEU A 292 -9.76 29.31 12.48
C LEU A 292 -9.55 30.33 13.61
N ARG A 293 -9.24 31.59 13.28
CA ARG A 293 -8.93 32.62 14.30
C ARG A 293 -9.95 33.74 14.39
N VAL A 294 -10.64 34.07 13.30
CA VAL A 294 -11.50 35.25 13.22
C VAL A 294 -12.96 34.90 13.44
N GLY A 295 -13.39 33.68 13.10
CA GLY A 295 -14.79 33.25 13.16
C GLY A 295 -15.59 33.76 11.97
#